data_AF-R7LSQ7-F1
#
_entry.id   AF-R7LSQ7-F1
#
_cell.length_a   1.000
_cell.length_b   1.000
_cell.length_c   1.000
_cell.angle_alpha   90.00
_cell.angle_beta   90.00
_cell.angle_gamma   90.00
#
_symmetry.space_group_name_H-M   'P 1'
#
loop_
_entity.id
_entity.type
_entity.pdbx_description
1 polymer ?
#
loop_
_entity_poly.entity_id
_entity_poly.type
_entity_poly.pdbx_seq_one_letter_code
_entity_poly.pdbx_strand_id
1 'polypeptide(L)'
;MQSTLKMVLVVILVIYLFIISKSVKHKNMRINYLIFWSIAGILLIIALLAPNFIENISKTFGFELPINMIFSCAIFVILYLIFDLTRLITKEQNKNVMLIQEISMLKQRIEKIEKEGNKNEGI
;
A
#
# COMPACT_ATOMS: atom_id res chain seq x y z
N MET A 1 11.09 -16.85 -31.40
CA MET A 1 11.04 -15.50 -30.79
C MET A 1 9.85 -15.28 -29.84
N GLN A 2 8.61 -15.67 -30.18
CA GLN A 2 7.45 -15.49 -29.27
C GLN A 2 7.57 -16.27 -27.93
N SER A 3 8.15 -17.47 -27.94
CA SER A 3 8.28 -18.31 -26.74
C SER A 3 9.31 -17.78 -25.73
N THR A 4 10.32 -17.04 -26.20
CA THR A 4 11.37 -16.48 -25.35
C THR A 4 10.83 -15.34 -24.49
N LEU A 5 10.01 -14.46 -25.07
CA LEU A 5 9.33 -13.38 -24.33
C LEU A 5 8.35 -13.94 -23.29
N LYS A 6 7.59 -14.97 -23.64
CA LYS A 6 6.69 -15.65 -22.70
C LYS A 6 7.45 -16.24 -21.52
N MET A 7 8.59 -16.92 -21.75
CA MET A 7 9.42 -17.47 -20.68
C MET A 7 9.99 -16.39 -19.77
N VAL A 8 10.50 -15.28 -20.33
CA VAL A 8 11.02 -14.16 -19.53
C VAL A 8 9.93 -13.53 -18.67
N LEU A 9 8.71 -13.34 -19.20
CA LEU A 9 7.58 -12.84 -18.43
C LEU A 9 7.22 -13.77 -17.26
N VAL A 10 7.20 -15.09 -17.50
CA VAL A 10 6.89 -16.08 -16.45
C VAL A 10 7.94 -16.04 -15.35
N VAL A 11 9.23 -15.94 -15.69
CA VAL A 11 10.31 -15.83 -14.70
C VAL A 11 10.20 -14.54 -13.88
N ILE A 12 9.94 -13.40 -14.52
CA ILE A 12 9.71 -12.12 -13.84
C ILE A 12 8.50 -12.22 -12.89
N LEU A 13 7.44 -12.92 -13.30
CA LEU A 13 6.25 -13.08 -12.48
C LEU A 13 6.49 -13.98 -11.26
N VAL A 14 7.25 -15.06 -11.42
CA VAL A 14 7.65 -15.93 -10.30
C VAL A 14 8.52 -15.17 -9.30
N ILE A 15 9.45 -14.34 -9.79
CA ILE A 15 10.28 -13.47 -8.94
C ILE A 15 9.42 -12.45 -8.20
N TYR A 16 8.45 -11.83 -8.88
CA TYR A 16 7.50 -10.88 -8.27
C TYR A 16 6.66 -11.54 -7.16
N LEU A 17 6.09 -12.72 -7.42
CA LEU A 17 5.33 -13.48 -6.41
C LEU A 17 6.19 -13.89 -5.22
N PHE A 18 7.46 -14.23 -5.45
CA PHE A 18 8.41 -14.55 -4.39
C PHE A 18 8.73 -13.32 -3.53
N ILE A 19 8.97 -12.16 -4.14
CA ILE A 19 9.22 -10.89 -3.44
C ILE A 19 8.00 -10.50 -2.58
N ILE A 20 6.79 -10.60 -3.12
CA ILE A 20 5.55 -10.35 -2.36
C ILE A 20 5.45 -11.32 -1.18
N SER A 21 5.57 -12.62 -1.43
CA SER A 21 5.44 -13.65 -0.38
C SER A 21 6.48 -13.46 0.73
N LYS A 22 7.69 -13.01 0.40
CA LYS A 22 8.73 -12.67 1.38
C LYS A 22 8.41 -11.38 2.14
N SER A 23 7.86 -10.37 1.47
CA SER A 23 7.43 -9.10 2.08
C SER A 23 6.29 -9.31 3.09
N VAL A 24 5.37 -10.24 2.78
CA VAL A 24 4.27 -10.69 3.66
C VAL A 24 4.77 -11.29 4.97
N LYS A 25 5.90 -12.01 4.95
CA LYS A 25 6.35 -12.79 6.10
C LYS A 25 7.13 -11.99 7.15
N HIS A 26 7.53 -10.74 6.87
CA HIS A 26 8.54 -10.05 7.68
C HIS A 26 8.08 -8.82 8.48
N LYS A 27 6.84 -8.30 8.34
CA LYS A 27 6.44 -7.10 9.11
C LYS A 27 4.99 -7.12 9.60
N ASN A 28 4.83 -6.91 10.90
CA ASN A 28 3.62 -6.46 11.62
C ASN A 28 3.09 -5.13 11.05
N MET A 29 2.62 -5.10 9.80
CA MET A 29 1.99 -3.93 9.20
C MET A 29 0.61 -4.31 8.65
N ARG A 30 -0.34 -3.41 8.91
CA ARG A 30 -1.80 -3.53 8.75
C ARG A 30 -2.23 -4.49 7.65
N ILE A 31 -3.04 -5.47 8.07
CA ILE A 31 -3.65 -6.54 7.29
C ILE A 31 -4.33 -6.06 5.97
N ASN A 32 -4.72 -4.79 5.90
CA ASN A 32 -5.32 -4.18 4.70
C ASN A 32 -4.36 -4.12 3.50
N TYR A 33 -3.08 -3.80 3.71
CA TYR A 33 -2.13 -3.67 2.60
C TYR A 33 -1.78 -5.05 2.00
N LEU A 34 -1.74 -6.07 2.85
CA LEU A 34 -1.58 -7.47 2.46
C LEU A 34 -2.72 -7.97 1.57
N ILE A 35 -3.97 -7.64 1.92
CA ILE A 35 -5.14 -8.00 1.10
C ILE A 35 -5.03 -7.37 -0.30
N PHE A 36 -4.65 -6.09 -0.36
CA PHE A 36 -4.56 -5.36 -1.63
C PHE A 36 -3.49 -5.94 -2.55
N TRP A 37 -2.28 -6.19 -2.03
CA TRP A 37 -1.18 -6.78 -2.80
C TRP A 37 -1.44 -8.23 -3.20
N SER A 38 -2.17 -9.00 -2.39
CA SER A 38 -2.60 -10.35 -2.75
C SER A 38 -3.59 -10.33 -3.93
N ILE A 39 -4.57 -9.42 -3.90
CA ILE A 39 -5.53 -9.24 -5.00
C ILE A 39 -4.83 -8.76 -6.28
N ALA A 40 -3.91 -7.81 -6.17
CA ALA A 40 -3.11 -7.33 -7.31
C ALA A 40 -2.28 -8.47 -7.93
N GLY A 41 -1.65 -9.31 -7.11
CA GLY A 41 -0.91 -10.49 -7.57
C GLY A 41 -1.80 -11.52 -8.28
N ILE A 42 -3.01 -11.77 -7.76
CA ILE A 42 -3.98 -12.69 -8.37
C ILE A 42 -4.45 -12.17 -9.74
N LEU A 43 -4.77 -10.87 -9.85
CA LEU A 43 -5.12 -10.23 -11.11
C LEU A 43 -4.01 -10.36 -12.17
N LEU A 44 -2.75 -10.21 -11.75
CA LEU A 44 -1.57 -10.35 -12.62
C LEU A 44 -1.39 -11.80 -13.10
N ILE A 45 -1.61 -12.78 -12.22
CA ILE A 45 -1.58 -14.21 -12.56
C ILE A 45 -2.69 -14.54 -13.59
N ILE A 46 -3.93 -14.07 -13.35
CA ILE A 46 -5.05 -14.29 -14.28
C ILE A 46 -4.74 -13.68 -15.65
N ALA A 47 -4.16 -12.48 -15.67
CA ALA A 47 -3.78 -11.83 -16.92
C ALA A 47 -2.71 -12.60 -17.70
N LEU A 48 -1.79 -13.29 -17.02
CA LEU A 48 -0.77 -14.12 -17.67
C LEU A 48 -1.30 -15.47 -18.14
N LEU A 49 -2.17 -16.12 -17.37
CA LEU A 49 -2.70 -17.43 -17.73
C LEU A 49 -3.74 -17.37 -18.86
N ALA A 50 -4.42 -16.24 -19.05
CA ALA A 50 -5.49 -16.09 -20.03
C ALA A 50 -5.28 -14.92 -21.02
N PRO A 51 -4.22 -14.92 -21.85
CA PRO A 51 -3.98 -13.86 -22.83
C PRO A 51 -5.11 -13.79 -23.87
N ASN A 52 -5.69 -14.94 -24.24
CA ASN A 52 -6.81 -15.02 -25.18
C ASN A 52 -8.08 -14.32 -24.65
N PHE A 53 -8.30 -14.33 -23.33
CA PHE A 53 -9.44 -13.66 -22.70
C PHE A 53 -9.28 -12.13 -22.76
N ILE A 54 -8.07 -11.66 -22.47
CA ILE A 54 -7.69 -10.25 -22.56
C ILE A 54 -7.78 -9.73 -24.00
N GLU A 55 -7.34 -10.53 -24.97
CA GLU A 55 -7.45 -10.15 -26.38
C GLU A 55 -8.90 -10.05 -26.83
N ASN A 56 -9.77 -10.94 -26.35
CA ASN A 56 -11.20 -10.91 -26.66
C ASN A 56 -11.89 -9.67 -26.05
N ILE A 57 -11.59 -9.34 -24.79
CA ILE A 57 -12.10 -8.13 -24.13
C ILE A 57 -11.57 -6.87 -24.80
N SER A 58 -10.28 -6.83 -25.15
CA SER A 58 -9.66 -5.70 -25.86
C SER A 58 -10.40 -5.37 -27.15
N LYS A 59 -10.76 -6.41 -27.93
CA LYS A 59 -11.54 -6.26 -29.16
C LYS A 59 -12.97 -5.78 -28.88
N THR A 60 -13.63 -6.27 -27.83
CA THR A 60 -14.97 -5.80 -27.44
C THR A 60 -14.99 -4.33 -26.98
N PHE A 61 -13.96 -3.89 -26.26
CA PHE A 61 -13.83 -2.51 -25.80
C PHE A 61 -13.26 -1.55 -26.86
N GLY A 62 -12.82 -2.05 -28.02
CA GLY A 62 -12.29 -1.23 -29.11
C GLY A 62 -10.83 -0.79 -28.96
N PHE A 63 -10.04 -1.48 -28.11
CA PHE A 63 -8.60 -1.24 -27.99
C PHE A 63 -7.83 -1.98 -29.10
N GLU A 64 -7.03 -1.25 -29.89
CA GLU A 64 -6.21 -1.81 -30.97
C GLU A 64 -5.16 -2.82 -30.47
N LEU A 65 -4.48 -2.51 -29.36
CA LEU A 65 -3.53 -3.43 -28.74
C LEU A 65 -3.98 -3.78 -27.31
N PRO A 66 -4.03 -5.08 -26.94
CA PRO A 66 -4.38 -5.52 -25.59
C PRO A 66 -3.48 -4.93 -24.49
N ILE A 67 -2.24 -4.55 -24.84
CA ILE A 67 -1.30 -3.92 -23.91
C ILE A 67 -1.80 -2.54 -23.44
N ASN A 68 -2.49 -1.78 -24.31
CA ASN A 68 -3.00 -0.45 -23.96
C ASN A 68 -4.12 -0.55 -22.92
N MET A 69 -4.99 -1.56 -23.04
CA MET A 69 -6.03 -1.84 -22.05
C MET A 69 -5.43 -2.18 -20.68
N ILE A 70 -4.39 -3.02 -20.66
CA ILE A 70 -3.68 -3.37 -19.42
C ILE A 70 -3.04 -2.12 -18.79
N PHE A 71 -2.39 -1.27 -19.59
CA PHE A 71 -1.81 -0.02 -19.11
C PHE A 71 -2.87 0.93 -18.53
N SER A 72 -3.99 1.13 -19.21
CA SER A 72 -5.09 1.96 -18.69
C SER A 72 -5.62 1.43 -17.36
N CYS A 73 -5.89 0.12 -17.26
CA CYS A 73 -6.31 -0.49 -15.99
C CYS A 73 -5.25 -0.32 -14.90
N ALA A 74 -3.97 -0.53 -15.22
CA ALA A 74 -2.88 -0.36 -14.26
C ALA A 74 -2.80 1.08 -13.72
N ILE A 75 -3.00 2.09 -14.58
CA ILE A 75 -3.02 3.51 -14.15
C ILE A 75 -4.16 3.74 -13.15
N PHE A 76 -5.37 3.26 -13.42
CA PHE A 76 -6.48 3.39 -12.48
C PHE A 76 -6.22 2.70 -11.14
N VAL A 77 -5.65 1.49 -11.17
CA VAL A 77 -5.28 0.75 -9.95
C VAL A 77 -4.21 1.50 -9.16
N ILE A 78 -3.20 2.05 -9.83
CA ILE A 78 -2.13 2.83 -9.18
C ILE A 78 -2.70 4.11 -8.57
N LEU A 79 -3.58 4.83 -9.27
CA LEU A 79 -4.24 6.03 -8.74
C LEU A 79 -5.05 5.71 -7.48
N TYR A 80 -5.82 4.63 -7.51
CA TYR A 80 -6.56 4.16 -6.34
C TYR A 80 -5.61 3.82 -5.18
N LEU A 81 -4.51 3.13 -5.45
CA LEU A 81 -3.50 2.78 -4.45
C LEU A 81 -2.88 4.03 -3.82
N ILE A 82 -2.50 5.03 -4.63
CA ILE A 82 -1.96 6.29 -4.13
C ILE A 82 -2.98 7.01 -3.24
N PHE A 83 -4.24 7.01 -3.64
CA PHE A 83 -5.31 7.62 -2.85
C PHE A 83 -5.52 6.90 -1.51
N ASP A 84 -5.52 5.57 -1.48
CA ASP A 84 -5.62 4.79 -0.25
C ASP A 84 -4.41 5.01 0.68
N LEU A 85 -3.20 5.00 0.12
CA LEU A 85 -1.97 5.34 0.85
C LEU A 85 -2.04 6.74 1.45
N THR A 86 -2.52 7.72 0.68
CA THR A 86 -2.68 9.09 1.16
C THR A 86 -3.64 9.14 2.35
N ARG A 87 -4.80 8.47 2.24
CA ARG A 87 -5.78 8.37 3.35
C ARG A 87 -5.16 7.73 4.59
N LEU A 88 -4.36 6.67 4.44
CA LEU A 88 -3.69 6.00 5.54
C LEU A 88 -2.68 6.94 6.22
N ILE A 89 -1.86 7.63 5.44
CA ILE A 89 -0.87 8.60 5.94
C ILE A 89 -1.58 9.72 6.71
N THR A 90 -2.65 10.31 6.16
CA THR A 90 -3.42 11.37 6.82
C THR A 90 -3.99 10.90 8.16
N LYS A 91 -4.51 9.67 8.24
CA LYS A 91 -5.02 9.12 9.51
C LYS A 91 -3.93 8.99 10.57
N GLU A 92 -2.72 8.58 10.16
CA GLU A 92 -1.60 8.45 11.09
C GLU A 92 -1.02 9.80 11.51
N GLN A 93 -0.99 10.79 10.60
CA GLN A 93 -0.61 12.16 10.94
C GLN A 93 -1.54 12.75 12.02
N ASN A 94 -2.86 12.56 11.89
CA ASN A 94 -3.82 13.05 12.89
C ASN A 94 -3.59 12.44 14.28
N LYS A 95 -3.32 11.12 14.34
CA LYS A 95 -2.98 10.47 15.62
C LYS A 95 -1.68 11.01 16.20
N ASN A 96 -0.67 11.26 15.38
CA ASN A 96 0.60 11.83 15.81
C ASN A 96 0.39 13.22 16.44
N VAL A 97 -0.42 14.07 15.79
CA VAL A 97 -0.79 15.39 16.35
C VAL A 97 -1.48 15.25 17.71
N MET A 98 -2.44 14.32 17.86
CA MET A 98 -3.10 14.11 19.16
C MET A 98 -2.13 13.64 20.24
N LEU A 99 -1.21 12.72 19.92
CA LEU A 99 -0.20 12.25 20.86
C LEU A 99 0.74 13.38 21.31
N ILE A 100 1.15 14.27 20.39
CA ILE A 100 1.95 15.45 20.73
C ILE A 100 1.18 16.38 21.68
N GLN A 101 -0.12 16.57 21.44
CA GLN A 101 -0.99 17.37 22.31
C GLN A 101 -1.12 16.77 23.71
N GLU A 102 -1.34 15.46 23.81
CA GLU A 102 -1.39 14.74 25.10
C GLU A 102 -0.08 14.87 25.88
N ILE A 103 1.07 14.68 25.21
CA ILE A 103 2.39 14.87 25.81
C ILE A 103 2.58 16.31 26.30
N SER A 104 2.13 17.31 25.54
CA SER A 104 2.25 18.71 25.91
C SER A 104 1.42 19.06 27.14
N MET A 105 0.19 18.54 27.24
CA MET A 105 -0.66 18.71 28.42
C MET A 105 -0.07 18.02 29.65
N LEU A 106 0.51 16.82 29.48
CA LEU A 106 1.20 16.11 30.56
C LEU A 106 2.42 16.89 31.07
N LYS A 107 3.26 17.43 30.17
CA LYS A 107 4.40 18.27 30.55
C LYS A 107 3.97 19.50 31.35
N GLN A 108 2.91 20.19 30.93
CA GLN A 108 2.38 21.34 31.66
C GLN A 108 1.86 20.97 33.05
N ARG A 109 1.23 19.81 33.21
CA ARG A 109 0.77 19.32 34.51
C ARG A 109 1.94 19.05 35.45
N ILE A 110 3.00 18.39 34.94
CA ILE A 110 4.22 18.13 35.71
C ILE A 110 4.85 19.45 36.18
N GLU A 111 5.00 20.42 35.27
CA GLU A 111 5.58 21.72 35.62
C GLU A 111 4.79 22.48 36.70
N LYS A 112 3.45 22.36 36.71
CA LYS A 112 2.60 22.95 37.76
C LYS A 112 2.82 22.26 39.11
N ILE A 113 2.87 20.93 39.13
CA ILE A 113 3.11 20.14 40.36
C ILE A 113 4.49 20.46 40.94
N GLU A 114 5.52 20.54 40.09
CA GLU A 114 6.88 20.90 40.52
C GLU A 114 6.93 22.31 41.13
N LYS A 115 6.23 23.28 40.53
CA LYS A 115 6.14 24.64 41.07
C LYS A 115 5.40 24.71 42.41
N GLU A 116 4.36 23.91 42.61
CA GLU A 116 3.61 23.85 43.88
C GLU A 116 4.42 23.17 44.98
N GLY A 117 5.12 22.08 44.69
CA GLY A 117 6.00 21.39 45.65
C GLY A 117 7.12 22.31 46.14
N ASN A 118 7.79 23.02 45.23
CA ASN A 118 8.88 23.94 45.57
C ASN A 118 8.41 25.16 46.38
N LYS A 119 7.12 25.52 46.30
CA LYS A 119 6.53 26.61 47.09
C LYS A 119 6.23 26.20 48.54
N ASN A 120 6.00 24.91 48.78
CA ASN A 120 5.70 24.37 50.11
C ASN A 120 6.95 24.05 50.94
N GLU A 121 8.11 23.87 50.32
CA GLU A 121 9.40 23.64 51.01
C GLU A 121 10.11 24.94 51.42
N GLY A 122 9.63 26.10 50.96
CA GLY A 122 10.21 27.43 51.23
C GLY A 122 9.54 28.23 52.36
N ILE A 123 8.72 27.59 53.20
CA ILE A 123 8.06 28.17 54.40
C ILE A 123 8.58 27.43 55.63
#